data_AF-A0A955BVQ0-F1
#
_entry.id   AF-A0A955BVQ0-F1
#
_cell.length_a   1.000
_cell.length_b   1.000
_cell.length_c   1.000
_cell.angle_alpha   90.00
_cell.angle_beta   90.00
_cell.angle_gamma   90.00
#
_symmetry.space_group_name_H-M   'P 1'
#
loop_
_entity.id
_entity.type
_entity.pdbx_description
1 polymer ?
#
loop_
_entity_poly.entity_id
_entity_poly.type
_entity_poly.pdbx_seq_one_letter_code
_entity_poly.pdbx_strand_id
1 'polypeptide(L)'
;GIMNIMLATVTERTREIGIRRAVGAKKGDIVRQFLTESVVLSIVGGLLGILFGLGCRYILIGLRTFLFWRFPEQMDSLPDLIRTMEPILVTWSIPLAFAISAVVGVVFGVYPATKAAGLDPIVALRHE
;
A
#
# COMPACT_ATOMS: atom_id res chain seq x y z
N GLY A 1 3.63 8.25 -2.49
CA GLY A 1 2.77 7.56 -3.48
C GLY A 1 1.31 7.70 -3.11
N ILE A 2 0.84 6.91 -2.14
CA ILE A 2 -0.57 6.84 -1.71
C ILE A 2 -1.17 8.22 -1.45
N MET A 3 -0.48 9.06 -0.66
CA MET A 3 -0.92 10.44 -0.38
C MET A 3 -1.11 11.27 -1.65
N ASN A 4 -0.21 11.16 -2.64
CA ASN A 4 -0.30 11.95 -3.85
C ASN A 4 -1.48 11.50 -4.73
N ILE A 5 -1.70 10.18 -4.83
CA ILE A 5 -2.84 9.60 -5.52
C ILE A 5 -4.14 10.05 -4.82
N MET A 6 -4.19 9.96 -3.49
CA MET A 6 -5.34 10.42 -2.70
C MET A 6 -5.62 11.91 -2.90
N LEU A 7 -4.57 12.76 -2.95
CA LEU A 7 -4.74 14.18 -3.25
C LEU A 7 -5.30 14.41 -4.65
N ALA A 8 -4.83 13.65 -5.65
CA ALA A 8 -5.36 13.70 -7.01
C ALA A 8 -6.82 13.24 -7.07
N THR A 9 -7.17 12.13 -6.41
CA THR A 9 -8.57 11.64 -6.34
C THR A 9 -9.50 12.64 -5.65
N VAL A 10 -9.02 13.34 -4.62
CA VAL A 10 -9.79 14.43 -3.98
C VAL A 10 -10.06 15.55 -4.96
N THR A 11 -9.09 15.93 -5.79
CA THR A 11 -9.28 16.95 -6.82
C THR A 11 -10.23 16.50 -7.93
N GLU A 12 -10.14 15.23 -8.37
CA GLU A 12 -11.04 14.66 -9.38
C GLU A 12 -12.49 14.57 -8.89
N ARG A 13 -12.71 14.24 -7.60
CA ARG A 13 -14.04 14.08 -7.00
C ARG A 13 -14.50 15.31 -6.20
N THR A 14 -13.94 16.49 -6.45
CA THR A 14 -14.24 17.72 -5.69
C THR A 14 -15.75 18.02 -5.66
N ARG A 15 -16.44 17.89 -6.81
CA ARG A 15 -17.87 18.17 -6.94
C ARG A 15 -18.74 17.20 -6.12
N GLU A 16 -18.42 15.90 -6.13
CA GLU A 16 -19.14 14.90 -5.34
C GLU A 16 -19.05 15.17 -3.84
N ILE A 17 -17.86 15.56 -3.35
CA ILE A 17 -17.64 15.94 -1.95
C ILE A 17 -18.43 17.19 -1.60
N GLY A 18 -18.45 18.19 -2.51
CA GLY A 18 -19.24 19.41 -2.38
C GLY A 18 -20.74 19.14 -2.24
N ILE A 19 -21.30 18.24 -3.06
CA ILE A 19 -22.72 17.83 -2.99
C ILE A 19 -23.02 17.19 -1.63
N ARG A 20 -22.19 16.24 -1.16
CA ARG A 20 -22.40 15.58 0.15
C ARG A 20 -22.39 16.59 1.30
N ARG A 21 -21.47 17.55 1.26
CA ARG A 21 -21.34 18.61 2.29
C ARG A 21 -22.51 19.59 2.23
N ALA A 22 -23.03 19.93 1.05
CA ALA A 22 -24.19 20.79 0.88
C ALA A 22 -25.49 20.16 1.42
N VAL A 23 -25.61 18.83 1.31
CA VAL A 23 -26.75 18.06 1.85
C VAL A 23 -26.63 17.84 3.38
N GLY A 24 -25.52 18.26 4.01
CA GLY A 24 -25.37 18.28 5.46
C GLY A 24 -24.33 17.30 6.04
N ALA A 25 -23.54 16.62 5.21
CA ALA A 25 -22.45 15.77 5.72
C ALA A 25 -21.44 16.60 6.53
N LYS A 26 -21.05 16.11 7.71
CA LYS A 26 -20.07 16.78 8.57
C LYS A 26 -18.66 16.57 8.02
N LYS A 27 -17.72 17.45 8.40
CA LYS A 27 -16.29 17.30 8.04
C LYS A 27 -15.76 15.92 8.46
N GLY A 28 -16.17 15.45 9.64
CA GLY A 28 -15.79 14.13 10.16
C GLY A 28 -16.25 12.95 9.29
N ASP A 29 -17.40 13.06 8.61
CA ASP A 29 -17.91 11.98 7.75
C ASP A 29 -17.02 11.81 6.52
N ILE A 30 -16.59 12.93 5.92
CA ILE A 30 -15.66 12.95 4.80
C ILE A 30 -14.27 12.45 5.24
N VAL A 31 -13.77 12.89 6.40
CA VAL A 31 -12.48 12.42 6.92
C VAL A 31 -12.51 10.90 7.13
N ARG A 32 -13.55 10.36 7.76
CA ARG A 32 -13.68 8.92 8.02
C ARG A 32 -13.74 8.12 6.74
N GLN A 33 -14.43 8.61 5.70
CA GLN A 33 -14.49 7.93 4.41
C GLN A 33 -13.12 7.77 3.77
N PHE A 34 -12.39 8.88 3.60
CA PHE A 34 -11.06 8.86 2.96
C PHE A 34 -10.01 8.15 3.81
N LEU A 35 -10.10 8.26 5.15
CA LEU A 35 -9.23 7.53 6.06
C LEU A 35 -9.47 6.02 5.96
N THR A 36 -10.73 5.59 5.90
CA THR A 36 -11.08 4.17 5.74
C THR A 36 -10.55 3.64 4.40
N GLU A 37 -10.67 4.41 3.31
CA GLU A 37 -10.11 4.04 2.00
C GLU A 37 -8.58 3.85 2.07
N SER A 38 -7.87 4.78 2.70
CA SER A 38 -6.41 4.70 2.88
C SER A 38 -5.98 3.51 3.75
N VAL A 39 -6.71 3.26 4.84
CA VAL A 39 -6.45 2.14 5.76
C VAL A 39 -6.70 0.81 5.08
N VAL A 40 -7.82 0.67 4.35
CA VAL A 40 -8.14 -0.55 3.59
C VAL A 40 -7.06 -0.84 2.56
N LEU A 41 -6.63 0.17 1.79
CA LEU A 41 -5.54 0.01 0.82
C LEU A 41 -4.23 -0.46 1.49
N SER A 42 -3.92 0.07 2.67
CA SER A 42 -2.68 -0.25 3.39
C SER A 42 -2.72 -1.63 4.07
N ILE A 43 -3.90 -2.06 4.53
CA ILE A 43 -4.11 -3.42 5.04
C ILE A 43 -3.99 -4.41 3.89
N VAL A 44 -4.67 -4.19 2.77
CA VAL A 44 -4.60 -5.08 1.60
C VAL A 44 -3.17 -5.15 1.07
N GLY A 45 -2.51 -4.01 0.89
CA GLY A 45 -1.10 -3.97 0.49
C GLY A 45 -0.16 -4.66 1.48
N GLY A 46 -0.39 -4.47 2.79
CA GLY A 46 0.40 -5.13 3.85
C GLY A 46 0.22 -6.65 3.84
N LEU A 47 -1.02 -7.14 3.73
CA LEU A 47 -1.32 -8.57 3.63
C LEU A 47 -0.70 -9.21 2.37
N LEU A 48 -0.82 -8.54 1.22
CA LEU A 48 -0.16 -8.98 -0.01
C LEU A 48 1.36 -9.00 0.15
N GLY A 49 1.95 -7.97 0.75
CA GLY A 49 3.38 -7.91 1.04
C GLY A 49 3.86 -9.06 1.93
N ILE A 50 3.10 -9.41 2.97
CA ILE A 50 3.39 -10.57 3.83
C ILE A 50 3.30 -11.87 3.03
N LEU A 51 2.25 -12.04 2.21
CA LEU A 51 2.06 -13.23 1.38
C LEU A 51 3.24 -13.42 0.40
N PHE A 52 3.66 -12.35 -0.28
CA PHE A 52 4.85 -12.37 -1.14
C PHE A 52 6.14 -12.61 -0.35
N GLY A 53 6.28 -12.03 0.84
CA GLY A 53 7.44 -12.23 1.71
C GLY A 53 7.58 -13.68 2.18
N LEU A 54 6.48 -14.32 2.58
CA LEU A 54 6.44 -15.75 2.91
C LEU A 54 6.73 -16.62 1.68
N GLY A 55 6.25 -16.21 0.51
CA GLY A 55 6.52 -16.86 -0.77
C GLY A 55 7.97 -16.74 -1.25
N CYS A 56 8.75 -15.78 -0.72
CA CYS A 56 10.11 -15.49 -1.20
C CYS A 56 11.04 -16.71 -1.17
N ARG A 57 10.98 -17.52 -0.11
CA ARG A 57 11.78 -18.76 -0.01
C ARG A 57 11.44 -19.75 -1.13
N TYR A 58 10.15 -19.97 -1.38
CA TYR A 58 9.70 -20.89 -2.43
C TYR A 58 10.06 -20.38 -3.82
N ILE A 59 9.92 -19.07 -4.05
CA ILE A 59 10.29 -18.42 -5.32
C ILE A 59 11.79 -18.56 -5.57
N LEU A 60 12.64 -18.29 -4.57
CA LEU A 60 14.09 -18.39 -4.70
C LEU A 60 14.56 -19.83 -4.95
N ILE A 61 14.01 -20.82 -4.24
CA ILE A 61 14.33 -22.24 -4.46
C ILE A 61 13.86 -22.70 -5.85
N GLY A 62 12.66 -22.30 -6.26
CA GLY A 62 12.11 -22.59 -7.58
C GLY A 62 12.97 -22.00 -8.70
N LEU A 63 13.36 -20.73 -8.56
CA LEU A 63 14.25 -20.05 -9.50
C LEU A 63 15.63 -20.72 -9.56
N ARG A 64 16.22 -21.06 -8.40
CA ARG A 64 17.50 -21.78 -8.32
C ARG A 64 17.44 -23.10 -9.08
N THR A 65 16.39 -23.88 -8.86
CA THR A 65 16.20 -25.19 -9.50
C THR A 65 16.01 -25.04 -11.02
N PHE A 66 15.23 -24.05 -11.43
CA PHE A 66 15.01 -23.73 -12.84
C PHE A 66 16.30 -23.31 -13.55
N LEU A 67 17.11 -22.44 -12.91
CA LEU A 67 18.40 -22.01 -13.44
C LEU A 67 19.38 -23.18 -13.54
N PHE A 68 19.44 -24.07 -12.54
CA PHE A 68 20.31 -25.26 -12.57
C PHE A 68 19.94 -26.18 -13.73
N TRP A 69 18.65 -26.33 -14.00
CA TRP A 69 18.17 -27.12 -15.12
C TRP A 69 18.51 -26.50 -16.49
N ARG A 70 18.51 -25.17 -16.60
CA ARG A 70 18.75 -24.47 -17.87
C ARG A 70 20.22 -24.19 -18.17
N PHE A 71 21.05 -23.90 -17.17
CA PHE A 71 22.46 -23.49 -17.34
C PHE A 71 23.38 -24.14 -16.28
N PRO A 72 23.69 -25.44 -16.41
CA PRO A 72 24.49 -26.16 -15.42
C PRO A 72 25.95 -25.64 -15.30
N GLU A 73 26.62 -25.36 -16.42
CA GLU A 73 28.05 -24.97 -16.42
C GLU A 73 28.33 -23.60 -15.78
N GLN A 74 27.38 -22.66 -15.87
CA GLN A 74 27.52 -21.33 -15.27
C GLN A 74 27.27 -21.37 -13.76
N MET A 75 26.36 -22.24 -13.29
CA MET A 75 26.09 -22.38 -11.87
C MET A 75 27.20 -23.12 -11.12
N ASP A 76 27.97 -23.97 -11.81
CA ASP A 76 29.14 -24.63 -11.22
C ASP A 76 30.34 -23.72 -10.98
N SER A 77 30.33 -22.50 -11.56
CA SER A 77 31.32 -21.46 -11.27
C SER A 77 30.93 -20.52 -10.12
N LEU A 78 29.70 -20.61 -9.61
CA LEU A 78 29.24 -19.78 -8.49
C LEU A 78 29.82 -20.31 -7.16
N PRO A 79 30.31 -19.41 -6.27
CA PRO A 79 30.77 -19.78 -4.93
C PRO A 79 29.69 -20.50 -4.12
N ASP A 80 30.07 -21.49 -3.31
CA ASP A 80 29.15 -22.27 -2.48
C ASP A 80 28.28 -21.42 -1.55
N LEU A 81 28.80 -20.27 -1.11
CA LEU A 81 28.09 -19.28 -0.29
C LEU A 81 26.75 -18.84 -0.91
N ILE A 82 26.68 -18.75 -2.25
CA ILE A 82 25.47 -18.35 -2.98
C ILE A 82 24.57 -19.56 -3.24
N ARG A 83 25.12 -20.78 -3.36
CA ARG A 83 24.34 -22.00 -3.62
C ARG A 83 23.51 -22.47 -2.42
N THR A 84 24.03 -22.26 -1.21
CA THR A 84 23.40 -22.70 0.04
C THR A 84 22.72 -21.57 0.82
N MET A 85 22.63 -20.37 0.25
CA MET A 85 21.96 -19.25 0.92
C MET A 85 20.47 -19.56 1.10
N GLU A 86 20.06 -19.81 2.35
CA GLU A 86 18.66 -19.97 2.70
C GLU A 86 18.10 -18.66 3.31
N PRO A 87 17.03 -18.09 2.75
CA PRO A 87 16.39 -16.93 3.34
C PRO A 87 15.69 -17.32 4.64
N ILE A 88 16.18 -16.78 5.75
CA ILE A 88 15.61 -17.00 7.08
C ILE A 88 14.53 -15.95 7.32
N LEU A 89 13.29 -16.41 7.56
CA LEU A 89 12.18 -15.56 7.95
C LEU A 89 12.09 -15.50 9.47
N VAL A 90 12.35 -14.34 10.04
CA VAL A 90 12.18 -14.10 11.48
C VAL A 90 10.70 -13.85 11.77
N THR A 91 10.04 -14.73 12.54
CA THR A 91 8.59 -14.66 12.79
C THR A 91 8.12 -13.31 13.36
N TRP A 92 8.93 -12.66 14.20
CA TRP A 92 8.62 -11.34 14.77
C TRP A 92 8.61 -10.19 13.76
N SER A 93 9.21 -10.37 12.57
CA SER A 93 9.21 -9.34 11.53
C SER A 93 7.84 -9.19 10.86
N ILE A 94 7.03 -10.24 10.83
CA ILE A 94 5.70 -10.25 10.19
C ILE A 94 4.74 -9.27 10.88
N PRO A 95 4.46 -9.37 12.20
CA PRO A 95 3.59 -8.43 12.88
C PRO A 95 4.17 -7.00 12.88
N LEU A 96 5.50 -6.86 12.94
CA LEU A 96 6.16 -5.56 12.87
C LEU A 96 5.96 -4.89 11.50
N ALA A 97 6.17 -5.61 10.40
CA ALA A 97 5.96 -5.11 9.05
C ALA A 97 4.49 -4.74 8.81
N PHE A 98 3.55 -5.55 9.30
CA PHE A 98 2.13 -5.23 9.24
C PHE A 98 1.79 -3.95 10.01
N ALA A 99 2.30 -3.81 11.23
CA ALA A 99 2.09 -2.63 12.06
C ALA A 99 2.64 -1.36 11.38
N ILE A 100 3.84 -1.43 10.80
CA ILE A 100 4.43 -0.33 10.03
C ILE A 100 3.53 0.02 8.84
N SER A 101 3.05 -0.97 8.08
CA SER A 101 2.13 -0.73 6.94
C SER A 101 0.84 -0.03 7.37
N ALA A 102 0.24 -0.47 8.48
CA ALA A 102 -0.97 0.15 9.02
C ALA A 102 -0.72 1.61 9.46
N VAL A 103 0.38 1.87 10.18
CA VAL A 103 0.77 3.22 10.62
C VAL A 103 0.99 4.15 9.41
N VAL A 104 1.72 3.68 8.40
CA VAL A 104 1.94 4.41 7.15
C VAL A 104 0.60 4.76 6.49
N GLY A 105 -0.31 3.80 6.39
CA GLY A 105 -1.65 4.03 5.83
C GLY A 105 -2.45 5.11 6.52
N VAL A 106 -2.44 5.11 7.86
CA VAL A 106 -3.10 6.14 8.66
C VAL A 106 -2.43 7.49 8.46
N VAL A 107 -1.11 7.58 8.64
CA VAL A 107 -0.37 8.85 8.58
C VAL A 107 -0.52 9.52 7.21
N PHE A 108 -0.34 8.76 6.12
CA PHE A 108 -0.47 9.29 4.76
C PHE A 108 -1.92 9.51 4.32
N GLY A 109 -2.91 8.94 5.02
CA GLY A 109 -4.33 9.15 4.77
C GLY A 109 -4.94 10.36 5.49
N VAL A 110 -4.42 10.73 6.66
CA VAL A 110 -4.97 11.84 7.47
C VAL A 110 -4.88 13.19 6.75
N TYR A 111 -3.73 13.51 6.15
CA TYR A 111 -3.55 14.78 5.44
C TYR A 111 -4.53 14.98 4.26
N PRO A 112 -4.64 14.06 3.27
CA PRO A 112 -5.61 14.23 2.19
C PRO A 112 -7.06 14.19 2.69
N ALA A 113 -7.38 13.37 3.69
CA ALA A 113 -8.73 13.29 4.26
C ALA A 113 -9.16 14.61 4.92
N THR A 114 -8.27 15.26 5.67
CA THR A 114 -8.53 16.57 6.29
C THR A 114 -8.63 17.67 5.23
N LYS A 115 -7.79 17.63 4.20
CA LYS A 115 -7.89 18.55 3.04
C LYS A 115 -9.24 18.42 2.33
N ALA A 116 -9.69 17.20 2.03
CA ALA A 116 -10.97 16.93 1.38
C ALA A 116 -12.17 17.43 2.20
N ALA A 117 -12.14 17.21 3.52
CA ALA A 117 -13.20 17.68 4.42
C ALA A 117 -13.24 19.20 4.60
N GLY A 118 -12.14 19.89 4.27
CA GLY A 118 -12.01 21.35 4.31
C GLY A 118 -12.60 22.07 3.10
N LEU A 119 -13.05 21.36 2.07
CA LEU A 119 -13.61 21.97 0.85
C LEU A 119 -14.90 22.75 1.13
N ASP A 120 -14.97 23.96 0.58
CA ASP A 120 -16.17 24.80 0.61
C ASP A 120 -17.20 24.29 -0.42
N PRO A 121 -18.42 23.91 -0.01
CA PRO A 121 -19.45 23.40 -0.91
C PRO A 121 -19.81 24.37 -2.03
N ILE A 122 -19.82 25.68 -1.77
CA ILE A 122 -20.20 26.70 -2.74
C ILE A 122 -19.14 26.76 -3.85
N VAL A 123 -17.87 26.73 -3.46
CA VAL A 123 -16.73 26.73 -4.39
C VAL A 123 -16.68 25.42 -5.17
N ALA A 124 -16.86 24.28 -4.50
CA ALA A 124 -16.83 22.96 -5.12
C ALA A 124 -17.92 22.72 -6.17
N LEU A 125 -19.05 23.42 -6.09
CA LEU A 125 -20.15 23.34 -7.05
C LEU A 125 -20.04 24.36 -8.20
N ARG A 126 -19.23 25.40 -8.02
CA ARG A 126 -19.02 26.47 -9.01
C ARG A 126 -17.94 26.13 -10.05
N HIS A 127 -17.10 25.14 -9.76
CA HIS A 127 -16.11 24.66 -10.71
C HIS A 127 -16.82 23.80 -11.78
N GLU A 128 -16.80 24.28 -13.02
CA GLU A 128 -16.95 23.42 -14.21
C GLU A 128 -15.72 22.53 -14.37
#